data_AF-A0A372QB61-F1
#
_entry.id   AF-A0A372QB61-F1
#
_cell.length_a   1.000
_cell.length_b   1.000
_cell.length_c   1.000
_cell.angle_alpha   90.00
_cell.angle_beta   90.00
_cell.angle_gamma   90.00
#
_symmetry.space_group_name_H-M   'P 1'
#
loop_
_entity.id
_entity.type
_entity.pdbx_description
1 polymer ?
#
loop_
_entity_poly.entity_id
_entity_poly.type
_entity_poly.pdbx_seq_one_letter_code
_entity_poly.pdbx_strand_id
1 'polypeptide(L)'
;MYIIIGQNAPNSEYFCLYCECNAKSRYNMDLSWSHTGNAKGNKRPPLFPVIDLFNYIPDELHILLRISDVLIMECNWNWTSLMGPDKEILLQYFPVSEFISGSRGINIENLWREFYRLYKILRKSSHTDKEILEFEKDAKNWVRTFCHPTVGQMNSAAATPELYRKDDVTPYMHVFAMHIPYFLRWLKEKGLSLRLFSTCSVEKKNHEQVKLFFGGTTMGGGKKTKPVVYDILVFENRQIFYLINDIPNEITCNNINIQDNG
;
A
#
# COMPACT_ATOMS: atom_id res chain seq x y z
N MET A 1 -7.95 9.45 6.20
CA MET A 1 -8.63 8.72 7.29
C MET A 1 -8.56 9.45 8.63
N TYR A 2 -7.39 9.73 9.20
CA TYR A 2 -7.23 10.35 10.53
C TYR A 2 -8.07 11.62 10.77
N ILE A 3 -8.08 12.56 9.82
CA ILE A 3 -8.87 13.80 9.91
C ILE A 3 -10.38 13.50 10.00
N ILE A 4 -10.86 12.51 9.24
CA ILE A 4 -12.27 12.12 9.19
C ILE A 4 -12.69 11.46 10.52
N ILE A 5 -11.78 10.71 11.16
CA ILE A 5 -12.05 10.02 12.43
C ILE A 5 -11.79 10.92 13.64
N GLY A 6 -11.19 12.10 13.45
CA GLY A 6 -10.85 13.03 14.55
C GLY A 6 -9.60 12.61 15.35
N GLN A 7 -8.79 11.73 14.77
CA GLN A 7 -7.55 11.20 15.33
C GLN A 7 -6.34 12.07 14.96
N ASN A 8 -5.28 11.97 15.75
CA ASN A 8 -3.99 12.61 15.46
C ASN A 8 -3.37 12.13 14.14
N ALA A 9 -2.41 12.88 13.62
CA ALA A 9 -1.70 12.53 12.39
C ALA A 9 -0.92 11.18 12.51
N PRO A 10 -0.61 10.52 11.37
CA PRO A 10 0.11 9.24 11.35
C PRO A 10 1.49 9.24 12.04
N ASN A 11 2.08 10.42 12.24
CA ASN A 11 3.37 10.62 12.91
C ASN A 11 3.25 10.97 14.40
N SER A 12 2.05 10.90 14.97
CA SER A 12 1.82 11.15 16.39
C SER A 12 2.28 9.99 17.27
N GLU A 13 2.42 10.26 18.57
CA GLU A 13 2.79 9.23 19.55
C GLU A 13 1.79 8.05 19.52
N TYR A 14 0.49 8.34 19.56
CA TYR A 14 -0.58 7.33 19.43
C TYR A 14 -1.12 7.33 18.01
N PHE A 15 -0.34 6.75 17.10
CA PHE A 15 -0.60 6.79 15.66
C PHE A 15 -1.68 5.80 15.19
N CYS A 16 -1.92 4.69 15.90
CA CYS A 16 -2.75 3.61 15.37
C CYS A 16 -4.24 3.95 15.54
N LEU A 17 -5.08 3.68 14.54
CA LEU A 17 -6.53 3.87 14.68
C LEU A 17 -7.18 2.81 15.59
N TYR A 18 -6.57 1.63 15.66
CA TYR A 18 -7.19 0.42 16.19
C TYR A 18 -6.76 0.06 17.61
N CYS A 19 -5.66 0.63 18.09
CA CYS A 19 -5.12 0.39 19.42
C CYS A 19 -4.32 1.59 19.94
N GLU A 20 -3.96 1.54 21.22
CA GLU A 20 -3.17 2.58 21.89
C GLU A 20 -1.65 2.34 21.81
N CYS A 21 -1.16 1.74 20.73
CA CYS A 21 0.27 1.56 20.52
C CYS A 21 0.95 2.93 20.42
N ASN A 22 1.97 3.15 21.24
CA ASN A 22 2.81 4.33 21.16
C ASN A 22 3.92 4.14 20.12
N ALA A 23 4.41 5.24 19.55
CA ALA A 23 5.43 5.22 18.49
C ALA A 23 6.71 4.48 18.87
N LYS A 24 7.14 4.52 20.14
CA LYS A 24 8.36 3.85 20.62
C LYS A 24 8.20 2.34 20.72
N SER A 25 6.97 1.85 20.87
CA SER A 25 6.66 0.42 20.97
C SER A 25 6.24 -0.21 19.64
N ARG A 26 6.19 0.58 18.56
CA ARG A 26 5.66 0.19 17.25
C ARG A 26 6.34 -1.03 16.62
N TYR A 27 7.65 -1.17 16.83
CA TYR A 27 8.44 -2.29 16.32
C TYR A 27 8.28 -3.58 17.13
N ASN A 28 7.76 -3.51 18.36
CA ASN A 28 7.76 -4.63 19.28
C ASN A 28 6.57 -5.55 19.03
N MET A 29 6.85 -6.71 18.41
CA MET A 29 5.86 -7.73 18.03
C MET A 29 5.52 -8.71 19.16
N ASP A 30 6.14 -8.57 20.33
CA ASP A 30 5.88 -9.40 21.51
C ASP A 30 4.81 -8.75 22.42
N LEU A 31 4.51 -7.48 22.19
CA LEU A 31 3.38 -6.81 22.82
C LEU A 31 2.07 -7.24 22.17
N SER A 32 1.03 -7.37 23.00
CA SER A 32 -0.33 -7.56 22.52
C SER A 32 -1.04 -6.21 22.47
N TRP A 33 -1.70 -5.92 21.35
CA TRP A 33 -2.48 -4.70 21.17
C TRP A 33 -3.93 -5.08 20.85
N SER A 34 -4.80 -4.91 21.85
CA SER A 34 -6.23 -5.17 21.69
C SER A 34 -6.84 -4.21 20.67
N HIS A 35 -7.77 -4.73 19.87
CA HIS A 35 -8.50 -3.96 18.86
C HIS A 35 -9.66 -3.19 19.51
N THR A 36 -9.35 -2.24 20.40
CA THR A 36 -10.32 -1.47 21.20
C THR A 36 -10.49 -0.03 20.71
N GLY A 37 -9.77 0.35 19.65
CA GLY A 37 -9.65 1.73 19.22
C GLY A 37 -8.58 2.50 19.99
N ASN A 38 -8.45 3.79 19.70
CA ASN A 38 -7.42 4.66 20.27
C ASN A 38 -8.03 5.91 20.91
N ALA A 39 -8.28 5.86 22.21
CA ALA A 39 -8.81 7.02 22.95
C ALA A 39 -7.73 8.12 23.12
N LYS A 40 -6.47 7.74 23.28
CA LYS A 40 -5.34 8.67 23.50
C LYS A 40 -4.98 9.51 22.27
N GLY A 41 -5.27 9.01 21.08
CA GLY A 41 -5.05 9.69 19.81
C GLY A 41 -6.21 10.62 19.39
N ASN A 42 -7.40 10.42 19.96
CA ASN A 42 -8.60 11.18 19.61
C ASN A 42 -8.54 12.61 20.16
N LYS A 43 -8.59 13.60 19.27
CA LYS A 43 -8.62 15.03 19.66
C LYS A 43 -9.89 15.75 19.25
N ARG A 44 -10.65 15.20 18.31
CA ARG A 44 -11.86 15.82 17.75
C ARG A 44 -12.94 14.76 17.54
N PRO A 45 -14.22 15.14 17.55
CA PRO A 45 -15.28 14.23 17.13
C PRO A 45 -15.09 13.82 15.66
N PRO A 46 -15.45 12.58 15.29
CA PRO A 46 -15.40 12.12 13.90
C PRO A 46 -16.39 12.92 13.05
N LEU A 47 -16.03 13.14 11.79
CA LEU A 47 -16.86 13.82 10.79
C LEU A 47 -18.10 12.99 10.43
N PHE A 48 -17.97 11.66 10.45
CA PHE A 48 -19.06 10.72 10.20
C PHE A 48 -19.27 9.83 11.43
N PRO A 49 -19.91 10.34 12.50
CA PRO A 49 -20.12 9.57 13.74
C PRO A 49 -21.04 8.35 13.54
N VAL A 50 -21.74 8.28 12.40
CA VAL A 50 -22.57 7.13 12.01
C VAL A 50 -21.75 5.89 11.67
N ILE A 51 -20.48 6.04 11.29
CA ILE A 51 -19.60 4.93 10.94
C ILE A 51 -18.80 4.55 12.18
N ASP A 52 -19.05 3.33 12.67
CA ASP A 52 -18.29 2.78 13.79
C ASP A 52 -16.80 2.62 13.46
N LEU A 53 -15.92 2.85 14.44
CA LEU A 53 -14.46 2.77 14.28
C LEU A 53 -14.01 1.40 13.73
N PHE A 54 -14.68 0.32 14.13
CA PHE A 54 -14.36 -1.04 13.72
C PHE A 54 -14.79 -1.35 12.28
N ASN A 55 -15.56 -0.45 11.65
CA ASN A 55 -15.93 -0.55 10.24
C ASN A 55 -14.94 0.18 9.31
N TYR A 56 -13.89 0.81 9.83
CA TYR A 56 -12.81 1.37 9.01
C TYR A 56 -11.78 0.30 8.70
N ILE A 57 -11.87 -0.26 7.49
CA ILE A 57 -11.03 -1.37 7.03
C ILE A 57 -9.71 -0.83 6.45
N PRO A 58 -8.54 -1.40 6.81
CA PRO A 58 -7.28 -1.05 6.17
C PRO A 58 -7.29 -1.41 4.69
N ASP A 59 -6.81 -0.50 3.84
CA ASP A 59 -6.67 -0.72 2.41
C ASP A 59 -5.35 -1.45 2.10
N GLU A 60 -5.45 -2.61 1.46
CA GLU A 60 -4.28 -3.44 1.14
C GLU A 60 -3.40 -2.83 0.07
N LEU A 61 -3.94 -2.02 -0.86
CA LEU A 61 -3.11 -1.31 -1.85
C LEU A 61 -2.20 -0.29 -1.15
N HIS A 62 -2.74 0.50 -0.23
CA HIS A 62 -1.93 1.45 0.52
C HIS A 62 -0.91 0.76 1.44
N ILE A 63 -1.23 -0.42 1.97
CA ILE A 63 -0.25 -1.25 2.69
C ILE A 63 0.92 -1.62 1.78
N LEU A 64 0.64 -2.13 0.57
CA LEU A 64 1.68 -2.41 -0.43
C LEU A 64 2.51 -1.16 -0.69
N LEU A 65 1.86 -0.06 -1.10
CA LEU A 65 2.57 1.15 -1.54
C LEU A 65 3.50 1.69 -0.44
N ARG A 66 2.99 1.82 0.79
CA ARG A 66 3.70 2.46 1.91
C ARG A 66 4.79 1.60 2.51
N ILE A 67 4.60 0.29 2.56
CA ILE A 67 5.66 -0.62 3.04
C ILE A 67 6.75 -0.74 1.97
N SER A 68 6.37 -0.84 0.70
CA SER A 68 7.33 -0.90 -0.42
C SER A 68 8.20 0.35 -0.49
N ASP A 69 7.63 1.54 -0.23
CA ASP A 69 8.40 2.79 -0.17
C ASP A 69 9.55 2.69 0.82
N VAL A 70 9.31 2.14 2.02
CA VAL A 70 10.33 1.99 3.07
C VAL A 70 11.39 0.97 2.66
N LEU A 71 10.95 -0.17 2.13
CA LEU A 71 11.85 -1.25 1.67
C LEU A 71 12.78 -0.78 0.55
N ILE A 72 12.28 0.06 -0.36
CA ILE A 72 13.00 0.50 -1.55
C ILE A 72 13.85 1.75 -1.28
N MET A 73 13.37 2.68 -0.44
CA MET A 73 14.05 3.96 -0.16
C MET A 73 15.42 3.78 0.50
N GLU A 74 15.56 2.85 1.43
CA GLU A 74 16.83 2.57 2.12
C GLU A 74 17.92 1.97 1.20
N CYS A 75 17.55 1.53 -0.01
CA CYS A 75 18.52 1.09 -1.03
C CYS A 75 19.15 2.27 -1.79
N ASN A 76 18.84 3.53 -1.44
CA ASN A 76 19.36 4.76 -2.04
C ASN A 76 19.15 4.85 -3.57
N TRP A 77 18.10 4.21 -4.06
CA TRP A 77 17.74 4.20 -5.47
C TRP A 77 16.59 5.20 -5.69
N ASN A 78 16.68 6.00 -6.76
CA ASN A 78 15.70 7.05 -7.03
C ASN A 78 14.46 6.48 -7.73
N TRP A 79 13.36 6.29 -6.99
CA TRP A 79 12.17 5.55 -7.46
C TRP A 79 10.84 6.28 -7.29
N THR A 80 10.85 7.60 -7.24
CA THR A 80 9.65 8.43 -7.00
C THR A 80 8.52 8.24 -8.02
N SER A 81 8.75 7.53 -9.13
CA SER A 81 7.77 7.27 -10.19
C SER A 81 7.14 5.88 -10.17
N LEU A 82 7.51 4.97 -9.26
CA LEU A 82 7.01 3.61 -9.29
C LEU A 82 5.55 3.51 -8.83
N MET A 83 4.72 2.92 -9.69
CA MET A 83 3.31 2.68 -9.38
C MET A 83 3.12 1.32 -8.71
N GLY A 84 1.89 1.03 -8.26
CA GLY A 84 1.54 -0.25 -7.61
C GLY A 84 2.04 -1.49 -8.37
N PRO A 85 1.75 -1.63 -9.68
CA PRO A 85 2.24 -2.77 -10.47
C PRO A 85 3.77 -2.87 -10.54
N ASP A 86 4.47 -1.75 -10.69
CA ASP A 86 5.93 -1.75 -10.77
C ASP A 86 6.56 -2.19 -9.44
N LYS A 87 5.96 -1.75 -8.31
CA LYS A 87 6.36 -2.18 -6.97
C LYS A 87 6.13 -3.68 -6.76
N GLU A 88 5.03 -4.23 -7.25
CA GLU A 88 4.80 -5.69 -7.20
C GLU A 88 5.88 -6.45 -7.98
N ILE A 89 6.23 -5.99 -9.19
CA ILE A 89 7.29 -6.60 -10.01
C ILE A 89 8.64 -6.55 -9.28
N LEU A 90 8.99 -5.42 -8.69
CA LEU A 90 10.25 -5.28 -7.97
C LEU A 90 10.32 -6.21 -6.75
N LEU A 91 9.29 -6.20 -5.92
CA LEU A 91 9.22 -7.07 -4.75
C LEU A 91 9.26 -8.55 -5.11
N GLN A 92 8.76 -8.93 -6.29
CA GLN A 92 8.71 -10.32 -6.73
C GLN A 92 9.98 -10.79 -7.45
N TYR A 93 10.61 -9.95 -8.26
CA TYR A 93 11.62 -10.40 -9.23
C TYR A 93 12.95 -9.66 -9.17
N PHE A 94 13.01 -8.47 -8.56
CA PHE A 94 14.25 -7.68 -8.59
C PHE A 94 15.37 -8.39 -7.79
N PRO A 95 16.54 -8.69 -8.39
CA PRO A 95 17.58 -9.48 -7.75
C PRO A 95 18.47 -8.60 -6.85
N VAL A 96 17.98 -8.22 -5.68
CA VAL A 96 18.69 -7.31 -4.75
C VAL A 96 20.09 -7.84 -4.39
N SER A 97 20.24 -9.16 -4.28
CA SER A 97 21.50 -9.82 -3.96
C SER A 97 22.62 -9.62 -5.00
N GLU A 98 22.29 -9.28 -6.25
CA GLU A 98 23.28 -8.95 -7.28
C GLU A 98 23.84 -7.53 -7.13
N PHE A 99 23.07 -6.62 -6.53
CA PHE A 99 23.44 -5.20 -6.38
C PHE A 99 23.94 -4.85 -4.98
N ILE A 100 23.60 -5.63 -3.96
CA ILE A 100 24.04 -5.45 -2.59
C ILE A 100 24.92 -6.65 -2.20
N SER A 101 26.21 -6.40 -2.01
CA SER A 101 27.18 -7.47 -1.74
C SER A 101 26.97 -8.16 -0.38
N GLY A 102 27.33 -9.44 -0.33
CA GLY A 102 27.35 -10.25 0.88
C GLY A 102 25.99 -10.75 1.33
N SER A 103 25.94 -11.31 2.56
CA SER A 103 24.71 -11.85 3.15
C SER A 103 23.59 -10.81 3.30
N ARG A 104 23.95 -9.52 3.35
CA ARG A 104 22.99 -8.42 3.43
C ARG A 104 22.05 -8.39 2.22
N GLY A 105 22.56 -8.47 0.99
CA GLY A 105 21.71 -8.44 -0.21
C GLY A 105 20.74 -9.60 -0.28
N ILE A 106 21.21 -10.80 0.06
CA ILE A 106 20.38 -12.02 0.14
C ILE A 106 19.27 -11.86 1.18
N ASN A 107 19.60 -11.32 2.36
CA ASN A 107 18.62 -11.10 3.43
C ASN A 107 17.57 -10.05 3.06
N ILE A 108 17.97 -8.94 2.41
CA ILE A 108 17.03 -7.92 1.91
C ILE A 108 16.13 -8.52 0.84
N GLU A 109 16.70 -9.28 -0.10
CA GLU A 109 15.92 -9.93 -1.15
C GLU A 109 14.86 -10.86 -0.54
N ASN A 110 15.26 -11.74 0.38
CA ASN A 110 14.33 -12.62 1.08
C ASN A 110 13.25 -11.84 1.84
N LEU A 111 13.60 -10.72 2.47
CA LEU A 111 12.64 -9.85 3.15
C LEU A 111 11.59 -9.26 2.18
N TRP A 112 12.01 -8.88 0.97
CA TRP A 112 11.11 -8.39 -0.08
C TRP A 112 10.19 -9.50 -0.59
N ARG A 113 10.74 -10.70 -0.85
CA ARG A 113 9.96 -11.87 -1.29
C ARG A 113 8.92 -12.28 -0.25
N GLU A 114 9.30 -12.29 1.03
CA GLU A 114 8.38 -12.61 2.11
C GLU A 114 7.27 -11.57 2.27
N PHE A 115 7.59 -10.28 2.15
CA PHE A 115 6.56 -9.24 2.14
C PHE A 115 5.58 -9.43 0.97
N TYR A 116 6.09 -9.69 -0.24
CA TYR A 116 5.25 -9.95 -1.40
C TYR A 116 4.35 -11.16 -1.20
N ARG A 117 4.89 -12.28 -0.70
CA ARG A 117 4.11 -13.49 -0.37
C ARG A 117 2.96 -13.18 0.57
N LEU A 118 3.23 -12.45 1.65
CA LEU A 118 2.20 -12.05 2.61
C LEU A 118 1.16 -11.11 2.00
N TYR A 119 1.57 -10.15 1.18
CA TYR A 119 0.65 -9.27 0.46
C TYR A 119 -0.26 -10.06 -0.51
N LYS A 120 0.25 -11.09 -1.20
CA LYS A 120 -0.58 -11.95 -2.06
C LYS A 120 -1.65 -12.71 -1.28
N ILE A 121 -1.40 -13.04 -0.01
CA ILE A 121 -2.42 -13.62 0.86
C ILE A 121 -3.57 -12.61 1.04
N LEU A 122 -3.30 -11.33 1.28
CA LEU A 122 -4.34 -10.31 1.45
C LEU A 122 -5.30 -10.20 0.25
N ARG A 123 -4.79 -10.47 -0.95
CA ARG A 123 -5.55 -10.39 -2.21
C ARG A 123 -6.32 -11.66 -2.56
N LYS A 124 -6.30 -12.70 -1.72
CA LYS A 124 -7.15 -13.87 -1.93
C LYS A 124 -8.62 -13.47 -1.76
N SER A 125 -9.50 -14.15 -2.51
CA SER A 125 -10.95 -13.96 -2.42
C SER A 125 -11.55 -14.54 -1.13
N SER A 126 -10.82 -15.43 -0.45
CA SER A 126 -11.20 -16.08 0.80
C SER A 126 -9.97 -16.59 1.55
N HIS A 127 -10.13 -16.84 2.86
CA HIS A 127 -9.08 -17.30 3.76
C HIS A 127 -9.61 -18.37 4.72
N THR A 128 -8.80 -19.39 4.99
CA THR A 128 -9.04 -20.38 6.04
C THR A 128 -8.45 -19.94 7.38
N ASP A 129 -8.91 -20.51 8.51
CA ASP A 129 -8.36 -20.17 9.83
C ASP A 129 -6.87 -20.49 9.95
N LYS A 130 -6.44 -21.59 9.31
CA LYS A 130 -5.03 -21.98 9.26
C LYS A 130 -4.20 -20.94 8.51
N GLU A 131 -4.65 -20.48 7.35
CA GLU A 131 -3.95 -19.44 6.58
C GLU A 131 -3.88 -18.12 7.35
N ILE A 132 -4.93 -17.75 8.09
CA ILE A 132 -4.93 -16.53 8.90
C ILE A 132 -3.95 -16.64 10.08
N LEU A 133 -3.93 -17.81 10.75
CA LEU A 133 -2.99 -18.07 11.84
C LEU A 133 -1.53 -18.03 11.36
N GLU A 134 -1.26 -18.64 10.20
CA GLU A 134 0.05 -18.63 9.57
C GLU A 134 0.46 -17.22 9.14
N PHE A 135 -0.46 -16.47 8.51
CA PHE A 135 -0.25 -15.07 8.16
C PHE A 135 0.10 -14.22 9.40
N GLU A 136 -0.62 -14.36 10.51
CA GLU A 136 -0.33 -13.61 11.74
C GLU A 136 1.09 -13.88 12.26
N LYS A 137 1.48 -15.16 12.31
CA LYS A 137 2.81 -15.56 12.76
C LYS A 137 3.89 -15.00 11.83
N ASP A 138 3.69 -15.16 10.53
CA ASP A 138 4.67 -14.77 9.51
C ASP A 138 4.79 -13.25 9.40
N ALA A 139 3.68 -12.50 9.48
CA ALA A 139 3.71 -11.03 9.44
C ALA A 139 4.46 -10.45 10.66
N LYS A 140 4.26 -11.01 11.86
CA LYS A 140 5.03 -10.61 13.04
C LYS A 140 6.51 -10.96 12.88
N ASN A 141 6.83 -12.16 12.39
CA ASN A 141 8.21 -12.56 12.13
C ASN A 141 8.87 -11.68 11.07
N TRP A 142 8.14 -11.29 10.04
CA TRP A 142 8.62 -10.39 9.00
C TRP A 142 9.02 -9.02 9.58
N VAL A 143 8.20 -8.43 10.47
CA VAL A 143 8.59 -7.19 11.18
C VAL A 143 9.80 -7.40 12.09
N ARG A 144 9.92 -8.55 12.76
CA ARG A 144 11.12 -8.89 13.55
C ARG A 144 12.38 -8.98 12.68
N THR A 145 12.28 -9.61 11.51
CA THR A 145 13.39 -9.74 10.55
C THR A 145 13.72 -8.39 9.92
N PHE A 146 12.73 -7.54 9.67
CA PHE A 146 12.97 -6.17 9.22
C PHE A 146 13.86 -5.41 10.23
N CYS A 147 13.55 -5.53 11.53
CA CYS A 147 14.27 -4.88 12.63
C CYS A 147 15.50 -5.65 13.14
N HIS A 148 16.00 -6.66 12.41
CA HIS A 148 16.94 -7.61 12.99
C HIS A 148 18.20 -6.87 13.49
N PRO A 149 18.49 -6.91 14.81
CA PRO A 149 19.64 -6.19 15.35
C PRO A 149 20.94 -6.81 14.86
N THR A 150 22.00 -5.99 14.82
CA THR A 150 23.37 -6.44 14.55
C THR A 150 23.73 -7.66 15.40
N VAL A 151 24.16 -8.75 14.76
CA VAL A 151 24.75 -9.88 15.47
C VAL A 151 26.25 -9.61 15.60
N GLY A 152 26.71 -9.30 16.81
CA GLY A 152 28.13 -9.04 17.14
C GLY A 152 28.35 -7.74 17.93
N GLN A 153 29.51 -7.63 18.61
CA GLN A 153 29.91 -6.37 19.28
C GLN A 153 30.12 -5.26 18.25
N MET A 154 29.68 -4.03 18.59
CA MET A 154 30.03 -2.82 17.84
C MET A 154 31.55 -2.77 17.65
N ASN A 155 32.01 -2.55 16.41
CA ASN A 155 33.41 -2.46 15.99
C ASN A 155 34.18 -3.79 15.79
N SER A 156 33.50 -4.94 15.73
CA SER A 156 34.13 -6.18 15.25
C SER A 156 33.95 -6.35 13.74
N ALA A 157 34.97 -6.85 13.04
CA ALA A 157 34.89 -7.18 11.60
C ALA A 157 33.85 -8.30 11.27
N ALA A 158 33.25 -8.91 12.30
CA ALA A 158 32.22 -9.94 12.21
C ALA A 158 30.79 -9.41 12.44
N ALA A 159 30.61 -8.10 12.65
CA ALA A 159 29.29 -7.51 12.87
C ALA A 159 28.45 -7.56 11.58
N THR A 160 27.32 -8.26 11.60
CA THR A 160 26.33 -8.17 10.52
C THR A 160 25.56 -6.85 10.63
N PRO A 161 25.60 -5.95 9.63
CA PRO A 161 24.87 -4.70 9.68
C PRO A 161 23.36 -4.93 9.89
N GLU A 162 22.71 -4.05 10.66
CA GLU A 162 21.25 -4.01 10.79
C GLU A 162 20.62 -3.90 9.39
N LEU A 163 19.54 -4.66 9.13
CA LEU A 163 18.85 -4.65 7.83
C LEU A 163 18.14 -3.30 7.61
N TYR A 164 17.26 -2.93 8.54
CA TYR A 164 16.54 -1.68 8.64
C TYR A 164 16.41 -1.28 10.11
N ARG A 165 16.32 0.02 10.42
CA ARG A 165 16.27 0.48 11.81
C ARG A 165 14.88 0.24 12.39
N LYS A 166 14.83 -0.01 13.70
CA LYS A 166 13.57 -0.11 14.45
C LYS A 166 12.68 1.14 14.30
N ASP A 167 13.30 2.31 14.17
CA ASP A 167 12.60 3.59 14.00
C ASP A 167 11.86 3.67 12.64
N ASP A 168 12.32 2.89 11.65
CA ASP A 168 11.78 2.87 10.28
C ASP A 168 10.53 1.99 10.15
N VAL A 169 10.20 1.17 11.17
CA VAL A 169 8.93 0.43 11.18
C VAL A 169 7.80 1.42 11.10
N THR A 170 6.94 1.38 10.08
CA THR A 170 5.91 2.40 9.91
C THR A 170 4.59 2.07 10.60
N PRO A 171 3.65 3.03 10.72
CA PRO A 171 2.27 2.73 11.11
C PRO A 171 1.62 1.62 10.30
N TYR A 172 1.91 1.55 8.99
CA TYR A 172 1.38 0.53 8.10
C TYR A 172 1.94 -0.86 8.42
N MET A 173 3.23 -0.97 8.77
CA MET A 173 3.81 -2.25 9.20
C MET A 173 3.20 -2.74 10.52
N HIS A 174 2.93 -1.83 11.45
CA HIS A 174 2.22 -2.16 12.69
C HIS A 174 0.79 -2.66 12.40
N VAL A 175 0.02 -1.94 11.58
CA VAL A 175 -1.32 -2.37 11.18
C VAL A 175 -1.29 -3.72 10.47
N PHE A 176 -0.32 -3.91 9.58
CA PHE A 176 -0.12 -5.13 8.83
C PHE A 176 0.09 -6.36 9.73
N ALA A 177 0.97 -6.27 10.73
CA ALA A 177 1.28 -7.41 11.60
C ALA A 177 0.27 -7.60 12.75
N MET A 178 -0.28 -6.50 13.30
CA MET A 178 -1.09 -6.56 14.53
C MET A 178 -2.59 -6.57 14.27
N HIS A 179 -3.06 -5.91 13.21
CA HIS A 179 -4.50 -5.65 13.01
C HIS A 179 -5.09 -6.36 11.79
N ILE A 180 -4.32 -6.59 10.73
CA ILE A 180 -4.82 -7.33 9.57
C ILE A 180 -5.31 -8.74 9.91
N PRO A 181 -4.64 -9.55 10.77
CA PRO A 181 -5.17 -10.85 11.16
C PRO A 181 -6.58 -10.77 11.78
N TYR A 182 -6.86 -9.73 12.56
CA TYR A 182 -8.19 -9.48 13.11
C TYR A 182 -9.21 -9.22 11.99
N PHE A 183 -8.89 -8.32 11.04
CA PHE A 183 -9.78 -8.02 9.91
C PHE A 183 -10.01 -9.24 9.01
N LEU A 184 -9.01 -10.08 8.79
CA LEU A 184 -9.17 -11.31 8.01
C LEU A 184 -10.18 -12.26 8.68
N ARG A 185 -10.13 -12.43 10.01
CA ARG A 185 -11.10 -13.25 10.77
C ARG A 185 -12.50 -12.65 10.68
N TRP A 186 -12.62 -11.36 10.99
CA TRP A 186 -13.90 -10.65 11.01
C TRP A 186 -14.59 -10.62 9.63
N LEU A 187 -13.84 -10.38 8.55
CA LEU A 187 -14.38 -10.41 7.19
C LEU A 187 -14.79 -11.83 6.78
N LYS A 188 -13.98 -12.83 7.12
CA LYS A 188 -14.29 -14.25 6.85
C LYS A 188 -15.60 -14.66 7.49
N GLU A 189 -15.85 -14.29 8.74
CA GLU A 189 -17.13 -14.57 9.44
C GLU A 189 -18.34 -13.98 8.71
N LYS A 190 -18.14 -12.90 7.96
CA LYS A 190 -19.17 -12.26 7.13
C LYS A 190 -19.23 -12.78 5.69
N GLY A 191 -18.42 -13.78 5.34
CA GLY A 191 -18.29 -14.28 3.96
C GLY A 191 -17.64 -13.28 3.01
N LEU A 192 -16.84 -12.34 3.53
CA LEU A 192 -16.15 -11.29 2.78
C LEU A 192 -14.63 -11.51 2.81
N SER A 193 -13.92 -10.77 1.96
CA SER A 193 -12.45 -10.71 1.97
C SER A 193 -11.95 -9.28 1.85
N LEU A 194 -10.72 -9.05 2.29
CA LEU A 194 -10.10 -7.72 2.31
C LEU A 194 -10.04 -7.10 0.90
N ARG A 195 -9.80 -7.93 -0.13
CA ARG A 195 -9.76 -7.53 -1.54
C ARG A 195 -10.98 -6.74 -2.00
N LEU A 196 -12.17 -6.99 -1.44
CA LEU A 196 -13.41 -6.29 -1.82
C LEU A 196 -13.40 -4.81 -1.40
N PHE A 197 -12.57 -4.45 -0.43
CA PHE A 197 -12.45 -3.09 0.12
C PHE A 197 -11.26 -2.32 -0.45
N SER A 198 -10.56 -2.90 -1.42
CA SER A 198 -9.44 -2.28 -2.15
C SER A 198 -9.85 -0.96 -2.78
N THR A 199 -8.99 0.06 -2.66
CA THR A 199 -9.19 1.31 -3.41
C THR A 199 -8.54 1.30 -4.80
N CYS A 200 -7.94 0.17 -5.22
CA CYS A 200 -7.21 0.05 -6.49
C CYS A 200 -8.00 0.53 -7.72
N SER A 201 -9.28 0.18 -7.82
CA SER A 201 -10.13 0.61 -8.93
C SER A 201 -10.33 2.13 -8.96
N VAL A 202 -10.43 2.76 -7.77
CA VAL A 202 -10.60 4.21 -7.63
C VAL A 202 -9.30 4.93 -8.00
N GLU A 203 -8.15 4.43 -7.54
CA GLU A 203 -6.85 4.99 -7.90
C GLU A 203 -6.58 4.88 -9.40
N LYS A 204 -6.90 3.73 -10.01
CA LYS A 204 -6.78 3.52 -11.45
C LYS A 204 -7.65 4.51 -12.24
N LYS A 205 -8.91 4.66 -11.85
CA LYS A 205 -9.83 5.63 -12.48
C LYS A 205 -9.30 7.06 -12.36
N ASN A 206 -8.81 7.44 -11.18
CA ASN A 206 -8.21 8.75 -10.96
C ASN A 206 -6.96 8.96 -11.84
N HIS A 207 -6.09 7.95 -11.95
CA HIS A 207 -4.92 8.01 -12.81
C HIS A 207 -5.29 8.17 -14.30
N GLU A 208 -6.25 7.41 -14.79
CA GLU A 208 -6.76 7.51 -16.16
C GLU A 208 -7.35 8.89 -16.44
N GLN A 209 -8.14 9.44 -15.50
CA GLN A 209 -8.68 10.79 -15.62
C GLN A 209 -7.57 11.85 -15.63
N VAL A 210 -6.58 11.75 -14.75
CA VAL A 210 -5.42 12.66 -14.75
C VAL A 210 -4.69 12.59 -16.09
N LYS A 211 -4.41 11.38 -16.59
CA LYS A 211 -3.71 11.17 -17.87
C LYS A 211 -4.49 11.76 -19.06
N LEU A 212 -5.79 11.50 -19.13
CA LEU A 212 -6.64 11.91 -20.27
C LEU A 212 -6.93 13.42 -20.27
N PHE A 213 -7.20 14.01 -19.10
CA PHE A 213 -7.68 15.39 -19.02
C PHE A 213 -6.64 16.41 -18.56
N PHE A 214 -5.53 15.96 -17.98
CA PHE A 214 -4.48 16.82 -17.43
C PHE A 214 -3.05 16.47 -17.90
N GLY A 215 -2.83 15.26 -18.43
CA GLY A 215 -1.52 14.80 -18.91
C GLY A 215 -1.16 15.25 -20.33
N GLY A 216 -2.14 15.66 -21.13
CA GLY A 216 -1.90 16.38 -22.38
C GLY A 216 -1.67 17.85 -22.09
N THR A 217 -0.45 18.35 -22.31
CA THR A 217 -0.22 19.79 -22.41
C THR A 217 -1.16 20.34 -23.47
N THR A 218 -2.15 21.13 -23.06
CA THR A 218 -2.73 22.12 -23.98
C THR A 218 -1.62 23.16 -24.20
N MET A 219 -0.72 22.84 -25.15
CA MET A 219 0.35 23.70 -25.65
C MET A 219 -0.28 24.95 -26.29
N GLY A 220 -0.81 25.84 -25.46
CA GLY A 220 -1.60 26.98 -25.90
C GLY A 220 -2.34 27.73 -24.79
N GLY A 221 -2.33 27.26 -23.53
CA GLY A 221 -2.84 28.06 -22.40
C GLY A 221 -4.29 28.52 -22.56
N GLY A 222 -5.09 27.77 -23.32
CA GLY A 222 -6.49 28.10 -23.57
C GLY A 222 -7.30 27.91 -22.30
N LYS A 223 -7.75 29.01 -21.67
CA LYS A 223 -8.77 28.95 -20.63
C LYS A 223 -10.06 28.40 -21.24
N LYS A 224 -10.31 27.10 -21.07
CA LYS A 224 -11.64 26.52 -21.34
C LYS A 224 -12.66 27.21 -20.44
N THR A 225 -13.79 27.60 -21.02
CA THR A 225 -14.90 28.26 -20.32
C THR A 225 -15.62 27.35 -19.34
N LYS A 226 -15.53 26.02 -19.52
CA LYS A 226 -16.13 25.01 -18.65
C LYS A 226 -15.08 24.29 -17.79
N PRO A 227 -15.39 23.97 -16.53
CA PRO A 227 -14.53 23.12 -15.69
C PRO A 227 -14.28 21.75 -16.31
N VAL A 228 -13.10 21.18 -16.06
CA VAL A 228 -12.70 19.83 -16.50
C VAL A 228 -13.67 18.72 -16.07
N VAL A 229 -14.41 18.93 -14.97
CA VAL A 229 -15.45 18.01 -14.51
C VAL A 229 -16.54 17.81 -15.58
N TYR A 230 -16.87 18.85 -16.35
CA TYR A 230 -17.81 18.69 -17.47
C TYR A 230 -17.25 17.78 -18.56
N ASP A 231 -15.97 17.92 -18.89
CA ASP A 231 -15.31 17.09 -19.90
C ASP A 231 -15.29 15.61 -19.46
N ILE A 232 -15.01 15.35 -18.17
CA ILE A 232 -15.08 14.01 -17.56
C ILE A 232 -16.50 13.45 -17.65
N LEU A 233 -17.51 14.20 -17.21
CA LEU A 233 -18.90 13.76 -17.22
C LEU A 233 -19.40 13.46 -18.64
N VAL A 234 -19.08 14.32 -19.61
CA VAL A 234 -19.44 14.10 -21.02
C VAL A 234 -18.76 12.86 -21.58
N PHE A 235 -17.47 12.67 -21.28
CA PHE A 235 -16.74 11.49 -21.70
C PHE A 235 -17.37 10.21 -21.12
N GLU A 236 -17.58 10.16 -19.80
CA GLU A 236 -18.17 8.99 -19.13
C GLU A 236 -19.59 8.69 -19.64
N ASN A 237 -20.42 9.71 -19.83
CA ASN A 237 -21.77 9.53 -20.39
C ASN A 237 -21.74 8.97 -21.83
N ARG A 238 -20.76 9.36 -22.66
CA ARG A 238 -20.59 8.79 -24.00
C ARG A 238 -20.18 7.32 -23.94
N GLN A 239 -19.26 6.96 -23.05
CA GLN A 239 -18.85 5.57 -22.87
C GLN A 239 -20.04 4.68 -22.45
N ILE A 240 -20.88 5.17 -21.53
CA ILE A 240 -22.10 4.49 -21.10
C ILE A 240 -23.09 4.37 -22.27
N PHE A 241 -23.29 5.43 -23.06
CA PHE A 241 -24.17 5.39 -24.23
C PHE A 241 -23.71 4.32 -25.23
N TYR A 242 -22.42 4.26 -25.55
CA TYR A 242 -21.91 3.24 -26.47
C TYR A 242 -22.10 1.83 -25.94
N LEU A 243 -21.86 1.60 -24.64
CA LEU A 243 -22.09 0.31 -23.99
C LEU A 243 -23.55 -0.13 -24.05
N ILE A 244 -24.48 0.79 -23.76
CA ILE A 244 -25.93 0.48 -23.75
C ILE A 244 -26.46 0.17 -25.15
N ASN A 245 -25.87 0.77 -26.18
CA ASN A 245 -26.33 0.63 -27.56
C ASN A 245 -25.49 -0.37 -28.38
N ASP A 246 -24.63 -1.17 -27.74
CA ASP A 246 -23.71 -2.11 -28.38
C ASP A 246 -22.89 -1.48 -29.54
N ILE A 247 -22.54 -0.20 -29.39
CA ILE A 247 -21.75 0.54 -30.38
C ILE A 247 -20.26 0.23 -30.13
N PRO A 248 -19.51 -0.30 -31.12
CA PRO A 248 -18.09 -0.56 -30.97
C PRO A 248 -17.34 0.72 -30.60
N ASN A 249 -16.56 0.65 -29.52
CA ASN A 249 -15.88 1.80 -28.92
C ASN A 249 -14.35 1.72 -29.10
N GLU A 250 -13.89 0.86 -30.01
CA GLU A 250 -12.48 0.75 -30.39
C GLU A 250 -12.12 1.86 -31.37
N ILE A 251 -11.35 2.84 -30.90
CA ILE A 251 -10.51 3.62 -31.80
C ILE A 251 -9.38 2.68 -32.23
N THR A 252 -9.52 2.08 -33.42
CA THR A 252 -8.37 1.52 -34.13
C THR A 252 -7.45 2.69 -34.47
N CYS A 253 -6.47 2.96 -33.60
CA CYS A 253 -5.32 3.75 -33.99
C CYS A 253 -4.54 2.92 -35.03
N ASN A 254 -4.91 3.08 -36.30
CA ASN A 254 -4.01 2.74 -37.39
C ASN A 254 -2.82 3.67 -37.25
N ASN A 255 -1.76 3.21 -36.58
CA ASN A 255 -0.47 3.87 -36.64
C ASN A 255 -0.11 3.94 -38.12
N ILE A 256 -0.09 5.16 -38.67
CA ILE A 256 0.46 5.41 -39.98
C ILE A 256 1.95 5.12 -39.85
N ASN A 257 2.36 3.90 -40.20
CA ASN A 257 3.76 3.63 -40.51
C ASN A 257 4.08 4.49 -41.72
N ILE A 258 4.76 5.61 -41.49
CA ILE A 258 5.45 6.34 -42.54
C ILE A 258 6.51 5.37 -43.04
N GLN A 259 6.26 4.77 -44.21
CA GLN A 259 7.30 4.14 -44.98
C GLN A 259 8.27 5.24 -45.40
N ASP A 260 9.47 5.20 -44.84
CA ASP A 260 10.59 5.99 -45.35
C ASP A 260 10.89 5.51 -46.78
N ASN A 261 10.42 6.28 -47.76
CA ASN A 261 10.88 6.21 -49.14
C ASN A 261 12.00 7.25 -49.29
N GLY A 262 13.24 6.80 -49.46
CA GLY A 262 14.39 7.63 -49.83
C GLY A 262 15.70 7.06 -49.36
#